data_AF-A0A401LNQ2-F1
#
_entry.id   AF-A0A401LNQ2-F1
#
_cell.length_a   1.000
_cell.length_b   1.000
_cell.length_c   1.000
_cell.angle_alpha   90.00
_cell.angle_beta   90.00
_cell.angle_gamma   90.00
#
_symmetry.space_group_name_H-M   'P 1'
#
loop_
_entity.id
_entity.type
_entity.pdbx_description
1 polymer ?
#
loop_
_entity_poly.entity_id
_entity_poly.type
_entity_poly.pdbx_seq_one_letter_code
_entity_poly.pdbx_strand_id
1 'polypeptide(L)'
;MRKLNHLLKVGCAVFVFLIGIIGNSWGQNEKAYWNSHTQLIPMRLPSPPAGFKPEYIDLNGDGKPDAIKSMTHNNTPILWLDDDGNMKEGDLEGDMVNDCLLIDRNKDGIYGGQGDLIIDWVDEDGDGKADMQIVIEYPKEHNAGGHFMIVMDMDHDNIFNYINWNNFTLQCWDFSGLSDFYQDYSGRTAFLKIHTATYAMRDLRLNWENPFLFYDPDNDGLSEMAIRLLDSPKVKDSNYENRQLGGTIDWVSIAVDLDNDNTTNNEFDFDFTLGFQGEGFDYRDQVHPIKNMRGLPEADQFFIDPRYRQLTELVYPDHDSAWDLIFQRGKWDRINFVYDEDDDCGRWERVEFYDPKDPFKIGTRKGGIDNNSQSDAAGDRGEWDMDNSGKARLYLSRFDGRLHLYGAETGVWRIDQNAKYFQGFDRSWRNRDPQKFATVLYSDLDNNGFFDHIEYDLDGDSIMETVIDFKELGIDDKCELIDVSKFTYKDFTAMAKRMSEGIWKRANQAVEVARQYGINPLWYAKWMQASTIREKYNRGYWLQFYLYKDMENLFIRQGDADKLRQLNQAYYSGDWSIIEKKTKRSS
;
A
#
# COMPACT_ATOMS: atom_id res chain seq x y z
N MET A 1 -1.55 -74.15 9.40
CA MET A 1 -1.08 -74.48 10.76
C MET A 1 -0.91 -73.16 11.50
N ARG A 2 -1.94 -72.48 12.06
CA ARG A 2 -2.83 -72.87 13.19
C ARG A 2 -2.01 -73.46 14.35
N LYS A 3 -1.66 -72.66 15.36
CA LYS A 3 -2.38 -72.41 16.64
C LYS A 3 -2.31 -73.60 17.61
N LEU A 4 -2.26 -73.25 18.91
CA LEU A 4 -2.41 -74.06 20.14
C LEU A 4 -1.11 -74.71 20.67
N ASN A 5 -0.68 -74.58 21.93
CA ASN A 5 -1.36 -74.35 23.22
C ASN A 5 -0.47 -73.46 24.12
N HIS A 6 -0.85 -72.34 24.74
CA HIS A 6 -1.91 -72.00 25.70
C HIS A 6 -1.77 -72.61 27.12
N LEU A 7 -1.36 -71.71 28.05
CA LEU A 7 -1.90 -71.47 29.40
C LEU A 7 -1.60 -72.43 30.58
N LEU A 8 -1.60 -71.80 31.77
CA LEU A 8 -1.64 -72.31 33.16
C LEU A 8 -0.25 -72.61 33.78
N LYS A 9 0.19 -72.07 34.93
CA LYS A 9 -0.41 -71.39 36.11
C LYS A 9 0.74 -70.60 36.78
N VAL A 10 0.58 -69.33 37.17
CA VAL A 10 0.02 -68.84 38.46
C VAL A 10 0.71 -69.42 39.71
N GLY A 11 1.34 -68.53 40.48
CA GLY A 11 1.68 -68.67 41.91
C GLY A 11 3.08 -69.21 42.18
N CYS A 12 3.94 -68.64 43.03
CA CYS A 12 3.75 -67.65 44.08
C CYS A 12 5.11 -67.03 44.46
N ALA A 13 5.08 -65.73 44.75
CA ALA A 13 5.73 -65.07 45.88
C ALA A 13 7.24 -65.28 46.11
N VAL A 14 8.05 -64.37 45.56
CA VAL A 14 9.05 -63.64 46.38
C VAL A 14 9.01 -62.18 45.93
N PHE A 15 8.03 -61.45 46.47
CA PHE A 15 7.93 -60.00 46.35
C PHE A 15 7.75 -59.46 47.77
N VAL A 16 8.86 -59.33 48.51
CA VAL A 16 8.89 -58.68 49.81
C VAL A 16 10.19 -57.87 49.89
N PHE A 17 10.01 -56.56 49.88
CA PHE A 17 10.84 -55.53 50.48
C PHE A 17 12.28 -55.38 49.95
N LEU A 18 12.41 -54.53 48.94
CA LEU A 18 13.41 -53.47 48.99
C LEU A 18 12.71 -52.15 48.66
N ILE A 19 12.42 -51.42 49.73
CA ILE A 19 11.88 -50.07 49.75
C ILE A 19 12.89 -49.16 49.06
N GLY A 20 12.52 -48.68 47.89
CA GLY A 20 13.09 -47.51 47.24
C GLY A 20 11.94 -46.76 46.62
N ILE A 21 11.35 -45.84 47.39
CA ILE A 21 10.39 -44.87 46.88
C ILE A 21 11.15 -44.03 45.85
N ILE A 22 11.06 -44.41 44.58
CA ILE A 22 11.14 -43.45 43.49
C ILE A 22 9.70 -43.09 43.22
N GLY A 23 9.18 -42.15 44.01
CA GLY A 23 8.13 -41.30 43.51
C GLY A 23 8.69 -40.69 42.24
N ASN A 24 8.18 -41.11 41.08
CA ASN A 24 8.11 -40.19 39.96
C ASN A 24 7.23 -39.05 40.48
N SER A 25 7.85 -38.05 41.10
CA SER A 25 7.31 -36.71 41.02
C SER A 25 7.09 -36.50 39.54
N TRP A 26 5.83 -36.48 39.12
CA TRP A 26 5.47 -35.80 37.90
C TRP A 26 5.95 -34.37 38.16
N GLY A 27 7.19 -34.08 37.76
CA GLY A 27 7.68 -32.73 37.68
C GLY A 27 6.62 -32.02 36.86
N GLN A 28 6.01 -30.99 37.44
CA GLN A 28 5.34 -30.00 36.64
C GLN A 28 6.41 -29.53 35.65
N ASN A 29 6.37 -30.04 34.41
CA ASN A 29 7.05 -29.37 33.32
C ASN A 29 6.55 -27.94 33.41
N GLU A 30 7.46 -26.99 33.65
CA GLU A 30 7.15 -25.57 33.56
C GLU A 30 6.36 -25.38 32.27
N LYS A 31 5.08 -25.00 32.40
CA LYS A 31 4.24 -24.82 31.23
C LYS A 31 4.84 -23.64 30.48
N ALA A 32 5.45 -23.92 29.33
CA ALA A 32 5.89 -22.88 28.41
C ALA A 32 4.73 -21.93 28.11
N TYR A 33 5.05 -20.67 27.79
CA TYR A 33 4.05 -19.71 27.32
C TYR A 33 3.22 -20.34 26.19
N TRP A 34 1.90 -20.23 26.31
CA TRP A 34 0.99 -21.03 25.49
C TRP A 34 1.09 -20.71 23.99
N ASN A 35 1.41 -19.46 23.64
CA ASN A 35 1.57 -19.01 22.26
C ASN A 35 3.03 -19.07 21.78
N SER A 36 3.78 -20.04 22.33
CA SER A 36 5.12 -20.37 21.88
C SER A 36 5.08 -21.56 20.92
N HIS A 37 5.71 -21.44 19.75
CA HIS A 37 5.81 -22.52 18.74
C HIS A 37 4.45 -23.05 18.27
N THR A 38 3.44 -22.19 18.20
CA THR A 38 2.12 -22.51 17.64
C THR A 38 2.05 -22.11 16.16
N GLN A 39 0.88 -22.29 15.53
CA GLN A 39 0.57 -21.73 14.20
C GLN A 39 -0.30 -20.46 14.32
N LEU A 40 -0.38 -19.89 15.53
CA LEU A 40 -1.14 -18.68 15.80
C LEU A 40 -0.20 -17.48 15.77
N ILE A 41 -0.78 -16.32 15.46
CA ILE A 41 -0.04 -15.07 15.35
C ILE A 41 0.37 -14.61 16.76
N PRO A 42 1.66 -14.28 16.98
CA PRO A 42 2.14 -13.79 18.27
C PRO A 42 1.83 -12.30 18.41
N MET A 43 0.64 -11.96 18.91
CA MET A 43 0.15 -10.57 19.03
C MET A 43 0.65 -9.79 20.26
N ARG A 44 1.31 -10.44 21.24
CA ARG A 44 1.83 -9.75 22.43
C ARG A 44 3.18 -10.28 22.88
N LEU A 45 3.93 -9.43 23.57
CA LEU A 45 5.16 -9.80 24.27
C LEU A 45 4.88 -11.00 25.19
N PRO A 46 5.64 -12.10 25.08
CA PRO A 46 5.42 -13.25 25.93
C PRO A 46 5.89 -12.99 27.36
N SER A 47 5.06 -13.37 28.34
CA SER A 47 5.40 -13.26 29.76
C SER A 47 6.68 -14.04 30.12
N PRO A 48 7.38 -13.63 31.19
CA PRO A 48 8.53 -14.38 31.68
C PRO A 48 8.16 -15.82 32.10
N PRO A 49 9.15 -16.75 32.15
CA PRO A 49 8.91 -18.11 32.64
C PRO A 49 8.22 -18.12 34.01
N ALA A 50 7.33 -19.10 34.23
CA ALA A 50 6.61 -19.21 35.50
C ALA A 50 7.60 -19.35 36.68
N GLY A 51 7.51 -18.43 37.65
CA GLY A 51 8.40 -18.41 38.82
C GLY A 51 9.67 -17.60 38.64
N PHE A 52 9.94 -17.08 37.43
CA PHE A 52 10.97 -16.06 37.22
C PHE A 52 10.61 -14.80 38.03
N LYS A 53 11.62 -14.20 38.65
CA LYS A 53 11.47 -12.95 39.41
C LYS A 53 12.23 -11.85 38.68
N PRO A 54 11.52 -10.88 38.09
CA PRO A 54 12.17 -9.72 37.50
C PRO A 54 13.02 -8.95 38.51
N GLU A 55 14.05 -8.28 38.02
CA GLU A 55 14.87 -7.36 38.78
C GLU A 55 14.33 -5.94 38.56
N TYR A 56 14.00 -5.25 39.65
CA TYR A 56 13.58 -3.85 39.64
C TYR A 56 14.79 -2.96 39.86
N ILE A 57 14.95 -1.94 39.04
CA ILE A 57 16.08 -1.01 39.09
C ILE A 57 15.53 0.37 39.41
N ASP A 58 16.03 0.96 40.50
CA ASP A 58 15.85 2.37 40.86
C ASP A 58 17.07 3.14 40.33
N LEU A 59 16.90 3.81 39.20
CA LEU A 59 17.95 4.50 38.45
C LEU A 59 18.30 5.85 39.09
N ASN A 60 17.32 6.57 39.63
CA ASN A 60 17.49 7.91 40.19
C ASN A 60 17.62 7.94 41.72
N GLY A 61 17.37 6.83 42.40
CA GLY A 61 17.51 6.67 43.85
C GLY A 61 16.33 7.21 44.66
N ASP A 62 15.14 7.37 44.07
CA ASP A 62 13.95 7.90 44.76
C ASP A 62 13.15 6.83 45.54
N GLY A 63 13.55 5.56 45.43
CA GLY A 63 12.94 4.43 46.10
C GLY A 63 11.79 3.78 45.34
N LYS A 64 11.54 4.16 44.08
CA LYS A 64 10.62 3.49 43.16
C LYS A 64 11.39 2.74 42.06
N PRO A 65 10.82 1.67 41.49
CA PRO A 65 11.34 1.10 40.26
C PRO A 65 11.22 2.10 39.10
N ASP A 66 12.32 2.35 38.40
CA ASP A 66 12.36 3.07 37.12
C ASP A 66 12.53 2.11 35.92
N ALA A 67 12.86 0.83 36.18
CA ALA A 67 12.99 -0.18 35.15
C ALA A 67 12.79 -1.61 35.66
N ILE A 68 12.31 -2.49 34.77
CA ILE A 68 12.23 -3.94 34.99
C ILE A 68 13.17 -4.65 34.04
N LYS A 69 14.18 -5.32 34.61
CA LYS A 69 15.01 -6.27 33.88
C LYS A 69 14.39 -7.66 33.96
N SER A 70 14.05 -8.21 32.81
CA SER A 70 13.33 -9.48 32.70
C SER A 70 13.83 -10.33 31.53
N MET A 71 13.14 -11.42 31.23
CA MET A 71 13.36 -12.23 30.04
C MET A 71 12.05 -12.82 29.55
N THR A 72 11.94 -13.05 28.24
CA THR A 72 10.80 -13.80 27.69
C THR A 72 10.97 -15.30 27.89
N HIS A 73 9.92 -16.09 27.67
CA HIS A 73 10.01 -17.56 27.78
C HIS A 73 11.06 -18.21 26.85
N ASN A 74 11.55 -17.50 25.83
CA ASN A 74 12.60 -17.96 24.91
C ASN A 74 14.01 -17.59 25.40
N ASN A 75 14.15 -17.19 26.67
CA ASN A 75 15.38 -16.71 27.28
C ASN A 75 15.98 -15.52 26.51
N THR A 76 15.15 -14.63 25.96
CA THR A 76 15.61 -13.36 25.39
C THR A 76 15.53 -12.30 26.48
N PRO A 77 16.66 -11.71 26.89
CA PRO A 77 16.65 -10.64 27.89
C PRO A 77 15.90 -9.42 27.38
N ILE A 78 15.14 -8.78 28.27
CA ILE A 78 14.44 -7.53 27.99
C ILE A 78 14.64 -6.56 29.15
N LEU A 79 14.52 -5.26 28.85
CA LEU A 79 14.52 -4.17 29.81
C LEU A 79 13.32 -3.28 29.48
N TRP A 80 12.40 -3.16 30.41
CA TRP A 80 11.35 -2.16 30.39
C TRP A 80 11.83 -0.94 31.17
N LEU A 81 11.63 0.25 30.62
CA LEU A 81 11.86 1.54 31.26
C LEU A 81 10.51 2.20 31.54
N ASP A 82 10.34 2.64 32.79
CA ASP A 82 9.18 3.38 33.27
C ASP A 82 9.41 4.88 33.07
N ASP A 83 8.85 5.45 32.01
CA ASP A 83 9.09 6.87 31.68
C ASP A 83 8.03 7.82 32.25
N ASP A 84 6.92 7.30 32.81
CA ASP A 84 5.89 8.08 33.52
C ASP A 84 5.84 7.88 35.05
N GLY A 85 6.58 6.92 35.58
CA GLY A 85 6.70 6.65 37.01
C GLY A 85 5.55 5.83 37.59
N ASN A 86 4.82 5.08 36.75
CA ASN A 86 3.65 4.30 37.15
C ASN A 86 3.98 2.85 37.58
N MET A 87 5.21 2.38 37.34
CA MET A 87 5.68 1.02 37.60
C MET A 87 5.75 0.69 39.09
N LYS A 88 5.44 -0.57 39.44
CA LYS A 88 5.38 -1.04 40.84
C LYS A 88 6.09 -2.36 41.04
N GLU A 89 6.59 -2.57 42.25
CA GLU A 89 7.06 -3.90 42.66
C GLU A 89 5.94 -4.94 42.52
N GLY A 90 6.23 -6.04 41.83
CA GLY A 90 5.28 -7.09 41.49
C GLY A 90 4.93 -7.15 40.00
N ASP A 91 5.15 -6.06 39.26
CA ASP A 91 4.92 -6.02 37.82
C ASP A 91 5.91 -6.91 37.07
N LEU A 92 5.45 -7.56 36.00
CA LEU A 92 6.27 -8.51 35.20
C LEU A 92 6.75 -7.91 33.87
N GLU A 93 6.11 -6.83 33.45
CA GLU A 93 6.33 -6.06 32.23
C GLU A 93 5.93 -4.60 32.51
N GLY A 94 6.43 -3.65 31.72
CA GLY A 94 5.88 -2.29 31.63
C GLY A 94 4.56 -2.29 30.87
N ASP A 95 3.98 -1.11 30.70
CA ASP A 95 2.77 -0.92 29.92
C ASP A 95 3.06 -0.23 28.57
N MET A 96 2.03 0.30 27.92
CA MET A 96 2.14 0.99 26.63
C MET A 96 1.77 2.48 26.77
N VAL A 97 1.98 3.05 27.95
CA VAL A 97 1.67 4.45 28.27
C VAL A 97 2.96 5.11 28.72
N ASN A 98 3.66 5.78 27.79
CA ASN A 98 4.95 6.42 28.08
C ASN A 98 5.96 5.45 28.69
N ASP A 99 6.12 4.29 28.06
CA ASP A 99 7.02 3.22 28.49
C ASP A 99 7.87 2.75 27.31
N CYS A 100 9.12 2.34 27.58
CA CYS A 100 10.07 1.94 26.55
C CYS A 100 10.58 0.50 26.80
N LEU A 101 10.52 -0.34 25.76
CA LEU A 101 10.98 -1.73 25.76
C LEU A 101 12.27 -1.88 24.94
N LEU A 102 13.34 -2.32 25.59
CA LEU A 102 14.61 -2.69 24.96
C LEU A 102 14.74 -4.22 24.95
N ILE A 103 14.98 -4.78 23.76
CA ILE A 103 15.06 -6.22 23.55
C ILE A 103 16.48 -6.58 23.10
N ASP A 104 17.21 -7.27 23.98
CA ASP A 104 18.53 -7.82 23.70
C ASP A 104 18.38 -9.07 22.82
N ARG A 105 18.24 -8.87 21.51
CA ARG A 105 17.96 -9.96 20.56
C ARG A 105 19.17 -10.84 20.34
N ASN A 106 20.37 -10.26 20.45
CA ASN A 106 21.63 -10.95 20.19
C ASN A 106 22.17 -11.70 21.43
N LYS A 107 21.61 -11.40 22.63
CA LYS A 107 21.92 -11.97 23.94
C LYS A 107 23.33 -11.67 24.43
N ASP A 108 23.85 -10.48 24.12
CA ASP A 108 25.19 -10.04 24.53
C ASP A 108 25.19 -9.32 25.90
N GLY A 109 24.02 -9.06 26.46
CA GLY A 109 23.83 -8.40 27.76
C GLY A 109 23.90 -6.87 27.71
N ILE A 110 24.01 -6.29 26.52
CA ILE A 110 23.90 -4.85 26.25
C ILE A 110 22.49 -4.63 25.72
N TYR A 111 21.70 -3.80 26.40
CA TYR A 111 20.40 -3.38 25.89
C TYR A 111 20.57 -2.18 24.96
N GLY A 112 19.64 -2.01 24.01
CA GLY A 112 19.66 -0.90 23.05
C GLY A 112 20.95 -0.84 22.22
N GLY A 113 21.61 -2.00 22.08
CA GLY A 113 22.89 -2.24 21.47
C GLY A 113 22.79 -2.64 19.99
N GLN A 114 23.93 -3.00 19.41
CA GLN A 114 24.01 -3.43 18.01
C GLN A 114 23.32 -4.80 17.85
N GLY A 115 22.28 -4.88 17.03
CA GLY A 115 21.49 -6.10 16.81
C GLY A 115 20.20 -6.15 17.61
N ASP A 116 19.92 -5.13 18.41
CA ASP A 116 18.73 -5.06 19.27
C ASP A 116 17.54 -4.40 18.58
N LEU A 117 16.40 -4.48 19.28
CA LEU A 117 15.15 -3.82 18.92
C LEU A 117 14.69 -2.99 20.12
N ILE A 118 14.29 -1.75 19.85
CA ILE A 118 13.71 -0.83 20.82
C ILE A 118 12.31 -0.47 20.33
N ILE A 119 11.35 -0.47 21.26
CA ILE A 119 9.97 -0.06 21.00
C ILE A 119 9.59 0.91 22.11
N ASP A 120 9.14 2.10 21.74
CA ASP A 120 8.78 3.17 22.66
C ASP A 120 7.33 3.60 22.39
N TRP A 121 6.52 3.72 23.43
CA TRP A 121 5.12 4.14 23.33
C TRP A 121 4.94 5.47 24.02
N VAL A 122 4.32 6.43 23.33
CA VAL A 122 4.15 7.79 23.83
C VAL A 122 2.67 8.16 23.80
N ASP A 123 2.15 8.55 24.96
CA ASP A 123 0.80 9.13 25.15
C ASP A 123 0.97 10.65 25.21
N GLU A 124 0.55 11.36 24.16
CA GLU A 124 0.78 12.80 24.00
C GLU A 124 -0.33 13.68 24.59
N ASP A 125 -1.53 13.14 24.73
CA ASP A 125 -2.72 13.84 25.21
C ASP A 125 -3.11 13.51 26.67
N GLY A 126 -2.54 12.45 27.23
CA GLY A 126 -2.68 12.02 28.62
C GLY A 126 -3.95 11.22 28.90
N ASP A 127 -4.55 10.59 27.89
CA ASP A 127 -5.76 9.77 28.05
C ASP A 127 -5.48 8.35 28.57
N GLY A 128 -4.20 7.96 28.69
CA GLY A 128 -3.77 6.64 29.12
C GLY A 128 -3.67 5.62 28.00
N LYS A 129 -3.56 6.07 26.75
CA LYS A 129 -3.26 5.27 25.56
C LYS A 129 -2.11 5.91 24.80
N ALA A 130 -1.28 5.10 24.15
CA ALA A 130 -0.29 5.64 23.23
C ALA A 130 -0.99 6.32 22.03
N ASP A 131 -0.47 7.47 21.63
CA ASP A 131 -0.76 8.16 20.37
C ASP A 131 0.34 7.87 19.33
N MET A 132 1.52 7.41 19.79
CA MET A 132 2.68 7.19 18.94
C MET A 132 3.47 5.97 19.40
N GLN A 133 3.94 5.18 18.42
CA GLN A 133 4.91 4.11 18.64
C GLN A 133 6.17 4.35 17.81
N ILE A 134 7.32 4.40 18.47
CA ILE A 134 8.64 4.47 17.84
C ILE A 134 9.27 3.08 17.85
N VAL A 135 9.76 2.64 16.71
CA VAL A 135 10.55 1.41 16.56
C VAL A 135 11.94 1.76 16.05
N ILE A 136 12.96 1.38 16.82
CA ILE A 136 14.37 1.50 16.42
C ILE A 136 14.96 0.10 16.34
N GLU A 137 15.40 -0.26 15.15
CA GLU A 137 16.11 -1.51 14.91
C GLU A 137 17.57 -1.23 14.58
N TYR A 138 18.47 -1.66 15.46
CA TYR A 138 19.90 -1.62 15.16
C TYR A 138 20.32 -2.89 14.42
N PRO A 139 21.06 -2.76 13.31
CA PRO A 139 21.55 -3.93 12.59
C PRO A 139 22.54 -4.73 13.45
N LYS A 140 22.86 -5.98 13.11
CA LYS A 140 23.96 -6.70 13.81
C LYS A 140 25.35 -6.18 13.43
N GLU A 141 25.50 -5.71 12.20
CA GLU A 141 26.73 -5.12 11.68
C GLU A 141 26.54 -3.62 11.56
N HIS A 142 27.51 -2.82 12.04
CA HIS A 142 27.39 -1.36 12.13
C HIS A 142 26.96 -0.68 10.82
N ASN A 143 27.43 -1.20 9.68
CA ASN A 143 27.20 -0.62 8.35
C ASN A 143 26.06 -1.29 7.58
N ALA A 144 25.31 -2.22 8.19
CA ALA A 144 24.11 -2.78 7.59
C ALA A 144 22.91 -1.84 7.76
N GLY A 145 21.79 -2.14 7.08
CA GLY A 145 20.56 -1.35 7.21
C GLY A 145 19.89 -1.56 8.57
N GLY A 146 19.47 -0.47 9.22
CA GLY A 146 18.61 -0.48 10.41
C GLY A 146 17.23 0.07 10.08
N HIS A 147 16.41 0.29 11.11
CA HIS A 147 15.12 0.96 10.96
C HIS A 147 14.94 2.04 12.02
N PHE A 148 14.38 3.17 11.61
CA PHE A 148 13.80 4.18 12.48
C PHE A 148 12.42 4.51 11.95
N MET A 149 11.40 4.04 12.67
CA MET A 149 10.01 4.05 12.23
C MET A 149 9.13 4.62 13.33
N ILE A 150 8.16 5.44 12.94
CA ILE A 150 7.21 6.06 13.85
C ILE A 150 5.82 5.88 13.22
N VAL A 151 4.90 5.28 13.98
CA VAL A 151 3.47 5.25 13.65
C VAL A 151 2.76 6.17 14.64
N MET A 152 1.87 7.01 14.13
CA MET A 152 1.02 7.91 14.90
C MET A 152 -0.44 7.47 14.69
N ASP A 153 -1.08 7.09 15.78
CA ASP A 153 -2.47 6.64 15.83
C ASP A 153 -3.39 7.88 15.82
N MET A 154 -3.89 8.23 14.64
CA MET A 154 -4.65 9.47 14.43
C MET A 154 -6.18 9.27 14.47
N ASP A 155 -6.66 8.03 14.57
CA ASP A 155 -8.07 7.66 14.75
C ASP A 155 -8.37 6.97 16.10
N HIS A 156 -7.34 6.78 16.94
CA HIS A 156 -7.39 6.26 18.30
C HIS A 156 -7.88 4.82 18.40
N ASP A 157 -7.47 3.98 17.44
CA ASP A 157 -7.81 2.56 17.39
C ASP A 157 -6.77 1.65 18.11
N ASN A 158 -5.65 2.23 18.54
CA ASN A 158 -4.53 1.61 19.24
C ASN A 158 -3.74 0.57 18.43
N ILE A 159 -3.80 0.63 17.09
CA ILE A 159 -3.00 -0.21 16.18
C ILE A 159 -1.70 0.53 15.82
N PHE A 160 -0.59 -0.21 15.73
CA PHE A 160 0.73 0.37 15.44
C PHE A 160 1.55 -0.56 14.52
N ASN A 161 2.88 -0.60 14.66
CA ASN A 161 3.72 -1.55 13.94
C ASN A 161 3.48 -2.98 14.42
N TYR A 162 3.43 -3.92 13.48
CA TYR A 162 3.39 -5.34 13.83
C TYR A 162 4.80 -5.89 14.08
N ILE A 163 5.05 -6.27 15.33
CA ILE A 163 6.24 -7.02 15.76
C ILE A 163 5.85 -8.47 16.00
N ASN A 164 6.58 -9.39 15.37
CA ASN A 164 6.46 -10.80 15.70
C ASN A 164 7.08 -11.07 17.07
N TRP A 165 6.23 -11.15 18.08
CA TRP A 165 6.67 -11.24 19.47
C TRP A 165 7.34 -12.58 19.85
N ASN A 166 7.36 -13.58 18.95
CA ASN A 166 8.09 -14.83 19.18
C ASN A 166 9.58 -14.75 18.80
N ASN A 167 9.94 -13.91 17.82
CA ASN A 167 11.31 -13.80 17.30
C ASN A 167 11.84 -12.34 17.28
N PHE A 168 11.02 -11.36 17.67
CA PHE A 168 11.36 -9.93 17.74
C PHE A 168 11.81 -9.34 16.40
N THR A 169 11.12 -9.74 15.33
CA THR A 169 11.27 -9.13 14.00
C THR A 169 10.09 -8.25 13.69
N LEU A 170 10.37 -7.07 13.15
CA LEU A 170 9.37 -6.20 12.56
C LEU A 170 8.84 -6.85 11.27
N GLN A 171 7.52 -7.02 11.17
CA GLN A 171 6.86 -7.71 10.04
C GLN A 171 5.77 -6.83 9.42
N CYS A 172 6.17 -5.70 8.85
CA CYS A 172 5.29 -4.68 8.22
C CYS A 172 4.42 -5.16 7.05
N TRP A 173 4.54 -6.43 6.66
CA TRP A 173 3.92 -7.04 5.49
C TRP A 173 3.08 -8.27 5.83
N ASP A 174 2.95 -8.62 7.12
CA ASP A 174 2.05 -9.69 7.53
C ASP A 174 0.62 -9.16 7.58
N PHE A 175 -0.33 -9.95 7.08
CA PHE A 175 -1.74 -9.59 6.93
C PHE A 175 -2.66 -10.80 7.16
N SER A 176 -3.95 -10.51 7.24
CA SER A 176 -5.07 -11.45 7.19
C SER A 176 -5.78 -11.34 5.83
N GLY A 177 -6.44 -12.41 5.39
CA GLY A 177 -7.22 -12.38 4.14
C GLY A 177 -6.35 -12.13 2.90
N LEU A 178 -6.72 -11.12 2.10
CA LEU A 178 -5.99 -10.71 0.90
C LEU A 178 -4.96 -9.62 1.18
N SER A 179 -5.33 -8.63 2.01
CA SER A 179 -4.53 -7.42 2.24
C SER A 179 -4.86 -6.68 3.54
N ASP A 180 -5.48 -7.33 4.53
CA ASP A 180 -5.76 -6.74 5.86
C ASP A 180 -4.49 -6.79 6.74
N PHE A 181 -3.61 -5.79 6.61
CA PHE A 181 -2.30 -5.77 7.28
C PHE A 181 -2.42 -5.60 8.80
N TYR A 182 -1.58 -6.31 9.56
CA TYR A 182 -1.52 -6.15 11.02
C TYR A 182 -0.84 -4.85 11.46
N GLN A 183 -0.04 -4.26 10.57
CA GLN A 183 0.47 -2.93 10.80
C GLN A 183 -0.63 -1.92 10.45
N ASP A 184 -0.69 -0.85 11.25
CA ASP A 184 -1.62 0.23 11.03
C ASP A 184 -1.36 0.98 9.71
N TYR A 185 -2.13 0.60 8.70
CA TYR A 185 -2.25 1.29 7.42
C TYR A 185 -3.71 1.64 7.09
N SER A 186 -4.65 1.35 8.00
CA SER A 186 -6.09 1.54 7.76
C SER A 186 -6.57 2.87 8.36
N GLY A 187 -7.78 3.27 7.99
CA GLY A 187 -8.45 4.42 8.59
C GLY A 187 -7.70 5.73 8.40
N ARG A 188 -7.46 6.43 9.51
CA ARG A 188 -6.69 7.67 9.55
C ARG A 188 -5.47 7.46 10.43
N THR A 189 -4.33 7.22 9.79
CA THR A 189 -3.04 7.06 10.45
C THR A 189 -1.93 7.82 9.73
N ALA A 190 -0.82 8.08 10.43
CA ALA A 190 0.38 8.69 9.87
C ALA A 190 1.63 7.87 10.20
N PHE A 191 2.49 7.75 9.20
CA PHE A 191 3.64 6.86 9.23
C PHE A 191 4.92 7.54 8.75
N LEU A 192 6.00 7.36 9.49
CA LEU A 192 7.34 7.86 9.19
C LEU A 192 8.33 6.70 9.16
N LYS A 193 9.17 6.63 8.13
CA LYS A 193 10.11 5.49 7.99
C LYS A 193 11.37 5.80 7.22
N ILE A 194 12.49 5.31 7.76
CA ILE A 194 13.78 5.24 7.08
C ILE A 194 14.49 3.93 7.39
N HIS A 195 15.11 3.35 6.37
CA HIS A 195 15.94 2.16 6.48
C HIS A 195 17.38 2.51 6.90
N THR A 196 17.52 3.15 8.06
CA THR A 196 18.83 3.49 8.62
C THR A 196 18.81 3.49 10.14
N ALA A 197 19.96 3.26 10.77
CA ALA A 197 20.11 3.40 12.20
C ALA A 197 20.19 4.88 12.60
N THR A 198 19.62 5.24 13.76
CA THR A 198 19.58 6.62 14.28
C THR A 198 20.97 7.27 14.39
N TYR A 199 22.00 6.53 14.82
CA TYR A 199 23.37 7.04 14.89
C TYR A 199 23.95 7.45 13.52
N ALA A 200 23.40 6.94 12.42
CA ALA A 200 23.80 7.29 11.05
C ALA A 200 23.02 8.49 10.48
N MET A 201 22.11 9.06 11.27
CA MET A 201 21.30 10.22 10.93
C MET A 201 21.80 11.48 11.66
N ARG A 202 21.88 12.57 10.91
CA ARG A 202 22.24 13.89 11.42
C ARG A 202 21.11 14.53 12.23
N ASP A 203 19.90 14.52 11.69
CA ASP A 203 18.71 15.14 12.28
C ASP A 203 17.61 14.08 12.41
N LEU A 204 17.29 13.71 13.66
CA LEU A 204 16.30 12.68 13.97
C LEU A 204 14.85 13.20 13.91
N ARG A 205 14.65 14.50 13.70
CA ARG A 205 13.31 15.08 13.47
C ARG A 205 12.78 14.81 12.06
N LEU A 206 13.66 14.40 11.15
CA LEU A 206 13.36 14.16 9.73
C LEU A 206 13.31 12.66 9.43
N ASN A 207 12.60 12.30 8.37
CA ASN A 207 12.51 10.93 7.89
C ASN A 207 12.60 10.82 6.35
N TRP A 208 12.79 9.60 5.80
CA TRP A 208 12.78 9.39 4.34
C TRP A 208 11.36 9.35 3.80
N GLU A 209 10.52 8.46 4.33
CA GLU A 209 9.08 8.56 4.18
C GLU A 209 8.60 9.54 5.25
N ASN A 210 8.23 10.75 4.82
CA ASN A 210 8.02 11.88 5.72
C ASN A 210 6.88 12.80 5.29
N PRO A 211 5.61 12.40 5.49
CA PRO A 211 5.15 11.08 5.95
C PRO A 211 4.48 10.23 4.84
N PHE A 212 3.97 9.08 5.24
CA PHE A 212 2.87 8.38 4.57
C PHE A 212 1.59 8.59 5.39
N LEU A 213 0.56 9.15 4.78
CA LEU A 213 -0.71 9.51 5.38
C LEU A 213 -1.83 8.66 4.79
N PHE A 214 -2.68 8.11 5.65
CA PHE A 214 -3.92 7.44 5.26
C PHE A 214 -5.11 8.29 5.71
N TYR A 215 -6.17 8.30 4.91
CA TYR A 215 -7.32 9.17 5.10
C TYR A 215 -8.60 8.34 5.07
N ASP A 216 -9.40 8.53 6.11
CA ASP A 216 -10.78 8.03 6.23
C ASP A 216 -11.75 9.24 6.31
N PRO A 217 -12.12 9.83 5.15
CA PRO A 217 -12.96 11.01 5.09
C PRO A 217 -14.44 10.75 5.41
N ASP A 218 -14.92 9.51 5.31
CA ASP A 218 -16.31 9.14 5.62
C ASP A 218 -16.48 8.45 6.99
N ASN A 219 -15.37 8.17 7.68
CA ASN A 219 -15.25 7.68 9.06
C ASN A 219 -15.83 6.27 9.26
N ASP A 220 -15.56 5.36 8.33
CA ASP A 220 -15.98 3.97 8.42
C ASP A 220 -14.88 2.99 8.89
N GLY A 221 -13.67 3.50 9.10
CA GLY A 221 -12.47 2.78 9.53
C GLY A 221 -11.59 2.28 8.38
N LEU A 222 -11.89 2.63 7.13
CA LEU A 222 -11.17 2.19 5.94
C LEU A 222 -10.44 3.35 5.23
N SER A 223 -9.30 3.02 4.60
CA SER A 223 -8.42 4.01 3.98
C SER A 223 -8.85 4.35 2.55
N GLU A 224 -9.64 5.41 2.39
CA GLU A 224 -10.17 5.86 1.09
C GLU A 224 -9.15 6.62 0.23
N MET A 225 -8.19 7.27 0.88
CA MET A 225 -7.07 7.91 0.20
C MET A 225 -5.77 7.66 0.95
N ALA A 226 -4.66 7.69 0.22
CA ALA A 226 -3.34 7.64 0.81
C ALA A 226 -2.37 8.60 0.11
N ILE A 227 -1.56 9.32 0.88
CA ILE A 227 -0.53 10.23 0.35
C ILE A 227 0.83 9.86 0.93
N ARG A 228 1.76 9.45 0.07
CA ARG A 228 3.14 9.12 0.44
C ARG A 228 4.06 10.24 -0.02
N LEU A 229 4.84 10.81 0.90
CA LEU A 229 5.78 11.90 0.64
C LEU A 229 7.19 11.46 0.99
N LEU A 230 8.14 11.66 0.07
CA LEU A 230 9.54 11.24 0.26
C LEU A 230 10.51 12.43 0.27
N ASP A 231 11.39 12.45 1.27
CA ASP A 231 12.61 13.27 1.32
C ASP A 231 13.81 12.40 0.96
N SER A 232 14.24 12.47 -0.29
CA SER A 232 15.39 11.68 -0.74
C SER A 232 16.70 12.12 -0.07
N PRO A 233 17.51 11.19 0.50
CA PRO A 233 18.78 11.53 1.16
C PRO A 233 19.83 12.01 0.14
N LYS A 234 19.95 13.34 0.00
CA LYS A 234 20.82 13.99 -0.99
C LYS A 234 21.97 14.78 -0.37
N VAL A 235 21.87 15.19 0.89
CA VAL A 235 22.82 16.10 1.56
C VAL A 235 24.11 15.36 1.90
N LYS A 236 25.25 15.87 1.44
CA LYS A 236 26.56 15.33 1.80
C LYS A 236 27.05 16.00 3.09
N ASP A 237 27.38 15.20 4.09
CA ASP A 237 28.00 15.63 5.35
C ASP A 237 29.25 14.77 5.58
N SER A 238 30.37 15.37 5.99
CA SER A 238 31.63 14.63 6.18
C SER A 238 31.65 13.78 7.45
N ASN A 239 30.73 14.04 8.39
CA ASN A 239 30.66 13.31 9.66
C ASN A 239 29.83 12.01 9.54
N TYR A 240 29.16 11.80 8.41
CA TYR A 240 28.29 10.65 8.17
C TYR A 240 28.70 9.95 6.87
N GLU A 241 28.66 8.61 6.87
CA GLU A 241 28.98 7.83 5.66
C GLU A 241 27.88 7.96 4.60
N ASN A 242 26.62 7.92 5.04
CA ASN A 242 25.46 8.02 4.18
C ASN A 242 25.09 9.48 3.90
N ARG A 243 24.46 9.71 2.74
CA ARG A 243 23.81 10.99 2.47
C ARG A 243 22.65 11.20 3.47
N GLN A 244 22.45 12.45 3.81
CA GLN A 244 21.51 12.90 4.83
C GLN A 244 20.27 13.53 4.18
N LEU A 245 19.17 13.56 4.94
CA LEU A 245 17.91 14.18 4.58
C LEU A 245 18.04 15.71 4.49
N GLY A 246 17.26 16.32 3.59
CA GLY A 246 17.35 17.74 3.27
C GLY A 246 16.32 18.63 3.94
N GLY A 247 15.18 18.06 4.35
CA GLY A 247 13.98 18.83 4.67
C GLY A 247 13.20 19.24 3.42
N THR A 248 13.27 18.45 2.35
CA THR A 248 12.59 18.75 1.07
C THR A 248 11.93 17.49 0.53
N ILE A 249 10.61 17.54 0.31
CA ILE A 249 9.88 16.47 -0.37
C ILE A 249 10.14 16.61 -1.86
N ASP A 250 10.64 15.56 -2.50
CA ASP A 250 10.99 15.55 -3.93
C ASP A 250 10.21 14.52 -4.77
N TRP A 251 9.47 13.65 -4.09
CA TRP A 251 8.60 12.65 -4.68
C TRP A 251 7.33 12.51 -3.85
N VAL A 252 6.17 12.42 -4.51
CA VAL A 252 4.86 12.22 -3.88
C VAL A 252 4.02 11.22 -4.67
N SER A 253 3.23 10.40 -3.98
CA SER A 253 2.11 9.68 -4.56
C SER A 253 0.79 10.00 -3.85
N ILE A 254 -0.28 10.16 -4.63
CA ILE A 254 -1.66 10.33 -4.15
C ILE A 254 -2.48 9.19 -4.73
N ALA A 255 -2.93 8.26 -3.88
CA ALA A 255 -3.81 7.15 -4.23
C ALA A 255 -5.23 7.40 -3.71
N VAL A 256 -6.25 7.00 -4.50
CA VAL A 256 -7.66 7.29 -4.21
C VAL A 256 -8.54 6.11 -4.61
N ASP A 257 -9.37 5.62 -3.70
CA ASP A 257 -10.54 4.77 -3.98
C ASP A 257 -11.62 5.68 -4.57
N LEU A 258 -12.01 5.46 -5.82
CA LEU A 258 -12.95 6.33 -6.50
C LEU A 258 -14.40 5.94 -6.25
N ASP A 259 -14.68 4.69 -5.87
CA ASP A 259 -16.05 4.20 -5.76
C ASP A 259 -16.48 3.71 -4.37
N ASN A 260 -15.59 3.91 -3.38
CA ASN A 260 -15.82 3.79 -1.94
C ASN A 260 -16.25 2.37 -1.59
N ASP A 261 -15.51 1.39 -2.10
CA ASP A 261 -15.83 -0.03 -1.96
C ASP A 261 -14.75 -0.85 -1.24
N ASN A 262 -13.74 -0.17 -0.69
CA ASN A 262 -12.93 -0.71 0.39
C ASN A 262 -13.80 -1.47 1.38
N THR A 263 -13.44 -2.72 1.65
CA THR A 263 -14.15 -3.59 2.60
C THR A 263 -13.33 -4.82 2.93
N THR A 264 -13.86 -5.73 3.74
CA THR A 264 -13.20 -7.00 4.02
C THR A 264 -12.99 -7.84 2.75
N ASN A 265 -11.74 -8.19 2.45
CA ASN A 265 -11.25 -8.78 1.18
C ASN A 265 -11.29 -7.83 -0.04
N ASN A 266 -11.40 -6.53 0.19
CA ASN A 266 -11.18 -5.48 -0.81
C ASN A 266 -10.40 -4.31 -0.18
N GLU A 267 -9.49 -4.61 0.75
CA GLU A 267 -8.74 -3.58 1.46
C GLU A 267 -7.69 -2.95 0.53
N PHE A 268 -7.57 -1.63 0.58
CA PHE A 268 -6.63 -0.84 -0.21
C PHE A 268 -6.93 -0.87 -1.71
N ASP A 269 -8.20 -0.97 -2.08
CA ASP A 269 -8.69 -0.94 -3.47
C ASP A 269 -8.76 0.49 -4.00
N PHE A 270 -7.59 1.13 -4.07
CA PHE A 270 -7.52 2.43 -4.70
C PHE A 270 -7.72 2.26 -6.21
N ASP A 271 -8.46 3.13 -6.89
CA ASP A 271 -8.68 3.03 -8.34
C ASP A 271 -7.53 3.64 -9.16
N PHE A 272 -6.89 4.70 -8.64
CA PHE A 272 -5.79 5.35 -9.35
C PHE A 272 -4.74 5.93 -8.41
N THR A 273 -3.57 6.23 -8.97
CA THR A 273 -2.49 6.95 -8.29
C THR A 273 -1.90 8.05 -9.18
N LEU A 274 -1.75 9.26 -8.63
CA LEU A 274 -0.96 10.36 -9.21
C LEU A 274 0.43 10.41 -8.57
N GLY A 275 1.48 10.50 -9.38
CA GLY A 275 2.87 10.55 -8.93
C GLY A 275 3.56 11.85 -9.34
N PHE A 276 4.10 12.59 -8.37
CA PHE A 276 4.77 13.87 -8.58
C PHE A 276 6.26 13.75 -8.33
N GLN A 277 7.09 14.28 -9.22
CA GLN A 277 8.55 14.19 -9.13
C GLN A 277 9.21 15.50 -9.60
N GLY A 278 10.19 16.01 -8.85
CA GLY A 278 10.91 17.23 -9.23
C GLY A 278 11.79 17.83 -8.13
N GLU A 279 12.00 19.15 -8.18
CA GLU A 279 12.64 19.92 -7.09
C GLU A 279 11.80 19.83 -5.81
N GLY A 280 10.48 19.79 -5.96
CA GLY A 280 9.53 19.55 -4.88
C GLY A 280 9.33 20.77 -3.98
N PHE A 281 9.22 20.57 -2.66
CA PHE A 281 8.98 21.66 -1.70
C PHE A 281 9.67 21.46 -0.35
N ASP A 282 10.04 22.58 0.28
CA ASP A 282 10.56 22.59 1.64
C ASP A 282 9.42 22.42 2.66
N TYR A 283 9.61 21.53 3.63
CA TYR A 283 8.63 21.25 4.68
C TYR A 283 9.14 21.55 6.09
N ARG A 284 10.31 22.18 6.23
CA ARG A 284 10.93 22.36 7.57
C ARG A 284 10.19 23.31 8.49
N ASP A 285 9.19 24.01 7.97
CA ASP A 285 8.24 24.82 8.73
C ASP A 285 7.05 24.01 9.29
N GLN A 286 6.88 22.75 8.89
CA GLN A 286 5.84 21.84 9.38
C GLN A 286 6.31 21.14 10.66
N VAL A 287 6.32 21.87 11.78
CA VAL A 287 6.87 21.41 13.06
C VAL A 287 5.76 20.96 14.01
N HIS A 288 5.87 19.73 14.50
CA HIS A 288 4.92 19.09 15.41
C HIS A 288 5.58 18.82 16.75
N PRO A 289 5.20 19.52 17.84
CA PRO A 289 5.76 19.27 19.17
C PRO A 289 5.43 17.87 19.66
N ILE A 290 6.39 17.21 20.30
CA ILE A 290 6.19 15.93 20.97
C ILE A 290 6.15 16.15 22.48
N LYS A 291 5.16 15.55 23.16
CA LYS A 291 5.12 15.47 24.63
C LYS A 291 5.54 14.08 25.12
N ASN A 292 5.97 14.00 26.38
CA ASN A 292 6.23 12.76 27.12
C ASN A 292 7.33 11.80 26.59
N MET A 293 7.96 12.07 25.44
CA MET A 293 9.08 11.29 24.86
C MET A 293 10.34 11.18 25.75
N ARG A 294 10.63 12.15 26.62
CA ARG A 294 11.95 12.27 27.26
C ARG A 294 12.26 11.14 28.23
N GLY A 295 11.26 10.75 29.00
CA GLY A 295 11.41 9.84 30.11
C GLY A 295 12.49 10.23 31.11
N LEU A 296 13.06 9.23 31.79
CA LEU A 296 14.13 9.44 32.76
C LEU A 296 15.51 9.59 32.06
N PRO A 297 16.26 10.69 32.25
CA PRO A 297 17.57 10.88 31.63
C PRO A 297 18.62 9.82 32.00
N GLU A 298 18.54 9.26 33.21
CA GLU A 298 19.43 8.21 33.70
C GLU A 298 19.34 6.94 32.84
N ALA A 299 18.22 6.71 32.14
CA ALA A 299 18.05 5.57 31.25
C ALA A 299 18.85 5.71 29.93
N ASP A 300 19.34 6.91 29.58
CA ASP A 300 20.12 7.14 28.35
C ASP A 300 21.35 6.23 28.25
N GLN A 301 21.86 5.73 29.38
CA GLN A 301 22.99 4.79 29.44
C GLN A 301 22.74 3.46 28.73
N PHE A 302 21.48 3.09 28.49
CA PHE A 302 21.09 1.85 27.81
C PHE A 302 20.96 2.00 26.30
N PHE A 303 21.28 3.16 25.72
CA PHE A 303 21.10 3.40 24.29
C PHE A 303 22.42 3.74 23.61
N ILE A 304 22.68 3.13 22.45
CA ILE A 304 23.78 3.55 21.58
C ILE A 304 23.60 5.01 21.13
N ASP A 305 22.35 5.41 20.83
CA ASP A 305 22.00 6.76 20.43
C ASP A 305 20.76 7.26 21.20
N PRO A 306 20.94 7.92 22.36
CA PRO A 306 19.82 8.43 23.16
C PRO A 306 19.18 9.69 22.58
N ARG A 307 19.68 10.23 21.45
CA ARG A 307 19.15 11.48 20.87
C ARG A 307 17.68 11.39 20.50
N TYR A 308 17.16 10.21 20.16
CA TYR A 308 15.74 10.08 19.80
C TYR A 308 14.82 10.36 21.00
N ARG A 309 15.18 9.91 22.22
CA ARG A 309 14.45 10.23 23.46
C ARG A 309 14.48 11.73 23.77
N GLN A 310 15.46 12.45 23.23
CA GLN A 310 15.62 13.88 23.45
C GLN A 310 14.84 14.72 22.44
N LEU A 311 14.11 14.09 21.52
CA LEU A 311 13.22 14.78 20.59
C LEU A 311 12.10 15.49 21.36
N THR A 312 11.85 16.72 20.96
CA THR A 312 10.75 17.57 21.47
C THR A 312 9.80 17.97 20.36
N GLU A 313 10.11 17.56 19.13
CA GLU A 313 9.34 17.85 17.93
C GLU A 313 9.71 16.86 16.81
N LEU A 314 8.78 16.61 15.91
CA LEU A 314 9.00 16.02 14.57
C LEU A 314 8.72 17.08 13.51
N VAL A 315 9.24 16.87 12.30
CA VAL A 315 9.05 17.82 11.20
C VAL A 315 8.55 17.09 9.97
N TYR A 316 7.27 17.24 9.66
CA TYR A 316 6.59 16.52 8.59
C TYR A 316 5.28 17.21 8.13
N PRO A 317 4.93 17.17 6.83
CA PRO A 317 3.59 17.54 6.35
C PRO A 317 2.49 16.66 6.97
N ASP A 318 1.53 17.23 7.69
CA ASP A 318 0.39 16.47 8.25
C ASP A 318 -0.79 16.35 7.26
N HIS A 319 -1.86 15.66 7.66
CA HIS A 319 -3.09 15.51 6.86
C HIS A 319 -3.73 16.84 6.44
N ASP A 320 -3.54 17.90 7.22
CA ASP A 320 -4.17 19.20 6.97
C ASP A 320 -3.37 20.07 6.00
N SER A 321 -2.05 19.88 5.96
CA SER A 321 -1.11 20.68 5.15
C SER A 321 -0.62 19.99 3.89
N ALA A 322 -0.57 18.66 3.85
CA ALA A 322 0.06 17.89 2.77
C ALA A 322 -0.48 18.29 1.39
N TRP A 323 -1.81 18.34 1.23
CA TRP A 323 -2.44 18.67 -0.05
C TRP A 323 -2.02 20.04 -0.57
N ASP A 324 -2.12 21.06 0.28
CA ASP A 324 -1.75 22.44 -0.06
C ASP A 324 -0.25 22.57 -0.36
N LEU A 325 0.60 21.88 0.38
CA LEU A 325 2.05 21.87 0.11
C LEU A 325 2.36 21.29 -1.28
N ILE A 326 1.72 20.17 -1.64
CA ILE A 326 1.90 19.50 -2.93
C ILE A 326 1.52 20.43 -4.09
N PHE A 327 0.35 21.04 -4.05
CA PHE A 327 -0.19 21.80 -5.18
C PHE A 327 0.23 23.29 -5.20
N GLN A 328 0.50 23.90 -4.04
CA GLN A 328 0.81 25.33 -3.98
C GLN A 328 2.30 25.62 -3.86
N ARG A 329 3.07 24.78 -3.16
CA ARG A 329 4.53 24.97 -2.99
C ARG A 329 5.36 24.06 -3.89
N GLY A 330 4.82 22.92 -4.29
CA GLY A 330 5.51 21.92 -5.09
C GLY A 330 5.99 22.44 -6.44
N LYS A 331 7.25 22.16 -6.74
CA LYS A 331 7.87 22.40 -8.04
C LYS A 331 8.16 21.06 -8.72
N TRP A 332 7.25 20.64 -9.58
CA TRP A 332 7.30 19.33 -10.21
C TRP A 332 7.80 19.44 -11.64
N ASP A 333 8.67 18.50 -12.02
CA ASP A 333 9.21 18.36 -13.38
C ASP A 333 8.40 17.35 -14.19
N ARG A 334 7.80 16.37 -13.52
CA ARG A 334 7.03 15.29 -14.14
C ARG A 334 5.86 14.85 -13.27
N ILE A 335 4.76 14.50 -13.93
CA ILE A 335 3.60 13.84 -13.34
C ILE A 335 3.36 12.50 -14.03
N ASN A 336 3.22 11.44 -13.24
CA ASN A 336 2.79 10.12 -13.73
C ASN A 336 1.38 9.83 -13.22
N PHE A 337 0.63 9.06 -13.99
CA PHE A 337 -0.70 8.59 -13.62
C PHE A 337 -0.79 7.09 -13.87
N VAL A 338 -1.30 6.35 -12.89
CA VAL A 338 -1.64 4.94 -13.04
C VAL A 338 -3.12 4.78 -12.67
N TYR A 339 -3.86 4.06 -13.51
CA TYR A 339 -5.24 3.66 -13.24
C TYR A 339 -5.30 2.12 -13.21
N ASP A 340 -5.89 1.57 -12.15
CA ASP A 340 -6.17 0.15 -11.99
C ASP A 340 -7.41 -0.21 -12.82
N GLU A 341 -7.20 -0.73 -14.03
CA GLU A 341 -8.31 -0.95 -14.97
C GLU A 341 -9.09 -2.24 -14.65
N ASP A 342 -8.45 -3.23 -14.04
CA ASP A 342 -8.99 -4.55 -13.73
C ASP A 342 -9.31 -4.80 -12.26
N ASP A 343 -8.98 -3.87 -11.36
CA ASP A 343 -9.52 -3.71 -10.00
C ASP A 343 -9.17 -4.90 -9.12
N ASP A 344 -7.86 -5.10 -8.99
CA ASP A 344 -7.30 -6.24 -8.29
C ASP A 344 -6.10 -5.89 -7.39
N CYS A 345 -5.74 -4.61 -7.29
CA CYS A 345 -4.62 -4.15 -6.48
C CYS A 345 -5.00 -3.80 -5.04
N GLY A 346 -5.05 -4.79 -4.15
CA GLY A 346 -5.18 -4.59 -2.69
C GLY A 346 -3.84 -4.28 -1.98
N ARG A 347 -3.14 -3.19 -2.35
CA ARG A 347 -1.81 -2.88 -1.78
C ARG A 347 -1.73 -1.50 -1.15
N TRP A 348 -1.47 -1.45 0.15
CA TRP A 348 -1.40 -0.22 0.93
C TRP A 348 -0.43 0.84 0.38
N GLU A 349 0.72 0.46 -0.21
CA GLU A 349 1.67 1.45 -0.69
C GLU A 349 1.20 2.20 -1.94
N ARG A 350 0.41 1.56 -2.82
CA ARG A 350 0.03 2.02 -4.17
C ARG A 350 1.13 2.77 -4.94
N VAL A 351 2.39 2.37 -4.77
CA VAL A 351 3.56 2.93 -5.48
C VAL A 351 3.92 2.17 -6.75
N GLU A 352 2.92 1.52 -7.33
CA GLU A 352 3.02 0.63 -8.49
C GLU A 352 3.18 1.39 -9.80
N PHE A 353 3.82 2.56 -9.78
CA PHE A 353 4.01 3.38 -10.96
C PHE A 353 4.72 2.61 -12.07
N TYR A 354 4.02 2.51 -13.19
CA TYR A 354 4.64 2.13 -14.45
C TYR A 354 5.70 3.16 -14.83
N ASP A 355 6.86 2.64 -15.22
CA ASP A 355 7.95 3.43 -15.77
C ASP A 355 7.65 3.75 -17.25
N PRO A 356 8.02 4.94 -17.76
CA PRO A 356 7.91 5.29 -19.18
C PRO A 356 8.96 4.54 -20.01
N LYS A 357 8.73 3.23 -20.17
CA LYS A 357 9.67 2.25 -20.69
C LYS A 357 8.98 1.39 -21.76
N ASP A 358 9.63 0.31 -22.16
CA ASP A 358 9.17 -0.54 -23.26
C ASP A 358 7.79 -1.16 -22.94
N PRO A 359 6.76 -0.92 -23.77
CA PRO A 359 5.42 -1.43 -23.53
C PRO A 359 5.32 -2.96 -23.61
N PHE A 360 6.28 -3.67 -24.23
CA PHE A 360 6.20 -5.11 -24.48
C PHE A 360 7.15 -5.94 -23.61
N LYS A 361 8.22 -5.35 -23.07
CA LYS A 361 9.11 -6.07 -22.14
C LYS A 361 8.43 -6.28 -20.80
N ILE A 362 8.65 -7.44 -20.20
CA ILE A 362 7.99 -7.83 -18.95
C ILE A 362 8.98 -8.29 -17.88
N GLY A 363 8.79 -7.83 -16.66
CA GLY A 363 9.54 -8.24 -15.49
C GLY A 363 10.21 -7.08 -14.77
N THR A 364 10.29 -7.23 -13.45
CA THR A 364 11.12 -6.41 -12.57
C THR A 364 12.53 -6.25 -13.13
N ARG A 365 12.98 -5.01 -13.27
CA ARG A 365 14.33 -4.66 -13.76
C ARG A 365 14.65 -5.20 -15.16
N LYS A 366 13.64 -5.55 -15.97
CA LYS A 366 13.83 -6.00 -17.36
C LYS A 366 13.61 -4.89 -18.40
N GLY A 367 13.33 -3.66 -17.95
CA GLY A 367 13.19 -2.50 -18.83
C GLY A 367 11.83 -2.37 -19.52
N GLY A 368 10.80 -3.04 -19.02
CA GLY A 368 9.39 -2.81 -19.36
C GLY A 368 8.77 -1.68 -18.58
N ILE A 369 7.48 -1.40 -18.80
CA ILE A 369 6.74 -0.43 -17.95
C ILE A 369 6.60 -0.95 -16.51
N ASP A 370 6.47 -2.27 -16.32
CA ASP A 370 6.42 -2.97 -15.03
C ASP A 370 7.81 -3.19 -14.40
N ASN A 371 8.73 -2.26 -14.65
CA ASN A 371 10.12 -2.43 -14.24
C ASN A 371 10.32 -2.28 -12.73
N ASN A 372 9.44 -1.55 -12.04
CA ASN A 372 9.32 -1.59 -10.59
C ASN A 372 8.81 -2.98 -10.15
N SER A 373 9.38 -3.54 -9.09
CA SER A 373 8.91 -4.81 -8.51
C SER A 373 7.50 -4.75 -7.98
N GLN A 374 7.01 -3.57 -7.62
CA GLN A 374 5.66 -3.42 -7.10
C GLN A 374 4.63 -3.39 -8.22
N SER A 375 4.98 -2.91 -9.41
CA SER A 375 4.06 -2.80 -10.53
C SER A 375 3.55 -4.13 -11.09
N ASP A 376 2.29 -4.10 -11.48
CA ASP A 376 1.61 -5.12 -12.25
C ASP A 376 2.27 -5.44 -13.58
N ALA A 377 2.19 -6.70 -13.97
CA ALA A 377 2.74 -7.10 -15.24
C ALA A 377 1.85 -6.66 -16.41
N ALA A 378 0.53 -6.71 -16.18
CA ALA A 378 -0.57 -6.23 -17.02
C ALA A 378 -1.81 -6.05 -16.14
N GLY A 379 -2.76 -5.22 -16.57
CA GLY A 379 -3.93 -4.82 -15.79
C GLY A 379 -4.06 -3.32 -15.83
N ASP A 380 -3.17 -2.66 -15.10
CA ASP A 380 -3.04 -1.20 -15.02
C ASP A 380 -2.77 -0.50 -16.36
N ARG A 381 -3.16 0.78 -16.39
CA ARG A 381 -2.81 1.76 -17.42
C ARG A 381 -1.91 2.84 -16.84
N GLY A 382 -0.75 3.05 -17.47
CA GLY A 382 0.20 4.11 -17.13
C GLY A 382 0.19 5.25 -18.15
N GLU A 383 0.27 6.49 -17.66
CA GLU A 383 0.38 7.71 -18.46
C GLU A 383 1.46 8.64 -17.87
N TRP A 384 2.14 9.38 -18.73
CA TRP A 384 3.30 10.18 -18.34
C TRP A 384 3.25 11.58 -18.96
N ASP A 385 3.18 12.61 -18.12
CA ASP A 385 3.41 14.03 -18.41
C ASP A 385 4.84 14.36 -17.96
N MET A 386 5.77 14.21 -18.89
CA MET A 386 7.22 14.22 -18.62
C MET A 386 7.80 15.62 -18.44
N ASP A 387 7.02 16.66 -18.72
CA ASP A 387 7.41 18.07 -18.57
C ASP A 387 6.50 18.90 -17.64
N ASN A 388 5.51 18.24 -17.01
CA ASN A 388 4.51 18.85 -16.12
C ASN A 388 3.71 19.97 -16.80
N SER A 389 3.50 19.90 -18.11
CA SER A 389 2.65 20.83 -18.87
C SER A 389 1.19 20.76 -18.42
N GLY A 390 0.78 19.56 -17.98
CA GLY A 390 -0.54 19.23 -17.48
C GLY A 390 -0.86 19.87 -16.14
N LYS A 391 0.14 19.97 -15.26
CA LYS A 391 -0.02 20.41 -13.86
C LYS A 391 -1.00 19.54 -13.07
N ALA A 392 -0.88 18.22 -13.25
CA ALA A 392 -1.72 17.20 -12.61
C ALA A 392 -3.23 17.38 -12.82
N ARG A 393 -3.64 18.08 -13.90
CA ARG A 393 -5.04 18.15 -14.29
C ARG A 393 -5.42 16.87 -15.02
N LEU A 394 -6.68 16.48 -14.87
CA LEU A 394 -7.23 15.28 -15.51
C LEU A 394 -8.30 15.67 -16.52
N TYR A 395 -8.73 14.74 -17.36
CA TYR A 395 -9.91 14.89 -18.18
C TYR A 395 -10.64 13.56 -18.37
N LEU A 396 -11.96 13.62 -18.51
CA LEU A 396 -12.75 12.48 -18.96
C LEU A 396 -12.78 12.47 -20.48
N SER A 397 -12.16 11.45 -21.08
CA SER A 397 -12.04 11.37 -22.53
C SER A 397 -13.40 11.14 -23.20
N ARG A 398 -13.54 11.61 -24.45
CA ARG A 398 -14.71 11.27 -25.27
C ARG A 398 -14.58 9.89 -25.92
N PHE A 399 -13.36 9.44 -26.19
CA PHE A 399 -13.09 8.28 -27.03
C PHE A 399 -13.26 6.92 -26.33
N ASP A 400 -12.87 6.81 -25.07
CA ASP A 400 -13.09 5.61 -24.25
C ASP A 400 -13.92 5.92 -23.01
N GLY A 401 -14.05 7.20 -22.65
CA GLY A 401 -14.82 7.62 -21.50
C GLY A 401 -14.09 7.62 -20.18
N ARG A 402 -12.83 7.23 -20.19
CA ARG A 402 -12.01 7.05 -18.99
C ARG A 402 -11.38 8.36 -18.56
N LEU A 403 -10.78 8.33 -17.38
CA LEU A 403 -9.98 9.40 -16.83
C LEU A 403 -8.57 9.34 -17.44
N HIS A 404 -8.06 10.46 -17.94
CA HIS A 404 -6.70 10.56 -18.50
C HIS A 404 -6.00 11.78 -17.90
N LEU A 405 -4.67 11.73 -17.87
CA LEU A 405 -3.78 12.79 -17.42
C LEU A 405 -3.63 13.84 -18.55
N TYR A 406 -4.10 15.06 -18.30
CA TYR A 406 -3.85 16.17 -19.22
C TYR A 406 -2.35 16.47 -19.26
N GLY A 407 -1.81 16.73 -20.46
CA GLY A 407 -0.38 16.99 -20.66
C GLY A 407 0.47 15.73 -20.84
N ALA A 408 -0.09 14.53 -20.67
CA ALA A 408 0.65 13.30 -20.92
C ALA A 408 1.01 13.16 -22.41
N GLU A 409 2.29 12.94 -22.71
CA GLU A 409 2.73 12.76 -24.11
C GLU A 409 2.46 11.33 -24.59
N THR A 410 2.51 10.37 -23.67
CA THR A 410 2.32 8.94 -23.96
C THR A 410 1.53 8.26 -22.84
N GLY A 411 0.84 7.18 -23.22
CA GLY A 411 0.20 6.26 -22.30
C GLY A 411 0.21 4.84 -22.82
N VAL A 412 0.20 3.86 -21.91
CA VAL A 412 0.20 2.43 -22.22
C VAL A 412 -0.79 1.72 -21.32
N TRP A 413 -1.63 0.89 -21.91
CA TRP A 413 -2.47 -0.07 -21.20
C TRP A 413 -2.16 -1.49 -21.66
N ARG A 414 -1.64 -2.32 -20.75
CA ARG A 414 -1.52 -3.76 -20.98
C ARG A 414 -2.80 -4.40 -20.48
N ILE A 415 -3.61 -4.91 -21.39
CA ILE A 415 -4.94 -5.41 -21.06
C ILE A 415 -4.82 -6.74 -20.31
N ASP A 416 -5.37 -6.77 -19.11
CA ASP A 416 -5.76 -8.00 -18.42
C ASP A 416 -7.25 -7.96 -18.07
N GLN A 417 -8.10 -8.30 -19.03
CA GLN A 417 -9.56 -8.28 -18.84
C GLN A 417 -10.07 -9.16 -17.68
N ASN A 418 -9.25 -10.08 -17.15
CA ASN A 418 -9.69 -11.06 -16.16
C ASN A 418 -8.88 -11.03 -14.86
N ALA A 419 -8.10 -9.98 -14.56
CA ALA A 419 -7.39 -9.82 -13.28
C ALA A 419 -6.54 -11.06 -12.90
N LYS A 420 -5.64 -11.47 -13.80
CA LYS A 420 -4.81 -12.67 -13.70
C LYS A 420 -3.34 -12.38 -13.42
N TYR A 421 -2.86 -11.19 -13.78
CA TYR A 421 -1.45 -10.85 -13.90
C TYR A 421 -1.02 -9.71 -12.95
N PHE A 422 -1.82 -9.48 -11.92
CA PHE A 422 -1.52 -8.57 -10.84
C PHE A 422 -0.60 -9.14 -9.76
N GLN A 423 0.08 -8.24 -9.06
CA GLN A 423 1.04 -8.59 -8.00
C GLN A 423 0.38 -8.78 -6.63
N GLY A 424 -0.85 -8.31 -6.43
CA GLY A 424 -1.50 -8.29 -5.11
C GLY A 424 -0.66 -7.47 -4.14
N PHE A 425 -0.45 -7.97 -2.91
CA PHE A 425 0.39 -7.25 -1.93
C PHE A 425 1.90 -7.30 -2.22
N ASP A 426 2.38 -8.25 -3.05
CA ASP A 426 3.78 -8.29 -3.52
C ASP A 426 4.00 -9.18 -4.74
N ARG A 427 4.91 -8.79 -5.64
CA ARG A 427 5.18 -9.54 -6.87
C ARG A 427 5.70 -10.96 -6.65
N SER A 428 6.34 -11.22 -5.52
CA SER A 428 6.73 -12.59 -5.16
C SER A 428 5.55 -13.50 -4.80
N TRP A 429 4.37 -12.92 -4.46
CA TRP A 429 3.18 -13.67 -4.07
C TRP A 429 2.59 -14.47 -5.22
N ARG A 430 2.22 -13.81 -6.33
CA ARG A 430 1.72 -14.51 -7.53
C ARG A 430 2.86 -14.98 -8.43
N ASN A 431 3.89 -14.14 -8.58
CA ASN A 431 5.04 -14.35 -9.47
C ASN A 431 4.64 -14.94 -10.83
N ARG A 432 3.64 -14.31 -11.46
CA ARG A 432 3.01 -14.80 -12.69
C ARG A 432 2.95 -13.70 -13.75
N ASP A 433 3.88 -13.77 -14.68
CA ASP A 433 3.94 -12.89 -15.85
C ASP A 433 3.11 -13.49 -17.02
N PRO A 434 2.35 -12.69 -17.80
CA PRO A 434 1.76 -13.13 -19.06
C PRO A 434 2.83 -13.48 -20.11
N GLN A 435 2.54 -14.48 -20.94
CA GLN A 435 3.37 -14.79 -22.12
C GLN A 435 3.04 -13.92 -23.32
N LYS A 436 1.78 -13.48 -23.40
CA LYS A 436 1.19 -12.66 -24.45
C LYS A 436 0.09 -11.83 -23.81
N PHE A 437 -0.03 -10.57 -24.19
CA PHE A 437 -1.03 -9.64 -23.67
C PHE A 437 -1.40 -8.64 -24.77
N ALA A 438 -2.66 -8.22 -24.80
CA ALA A 438 -3.08 -7.14 -25.67
C ALA A 438 -2.59 -5.80 -25.11
N THR A 439 -2.29 -4.85 -25.98
CA THR A 439 -1.73 -3.55 -25.62
C THR A 439 -2.48 -2.44 -26.34
N VAL A 440 -2.77 -1.35 -25.62
CA VAL A 440 -3.22 -0.08 -26.17
C VAL A 440 -2.15 0.97 -25.93
N LEU A 441 -1.77 1.69 -26.98
CA LEU A 441 -0.87 2.84 -26.88
C LEU A 441 -1.66 4.12 -27.13
N TYR A 442 -1.38 5.13 -26.32
CA TYR A 442 -1.94 6.47 -26.42
C TYR A 442 -0.82 7.46 -26.70
N SER A 443 -1.04 8.43 -27.58
CA SER A 443 -0.08 9.49 -27.89
C SER A 443 -0.77 10.81 -28.19
N ASP A 444 -0.15 11.91 -27.75
CA ASP A 444 -0.50 13.28 -28.12
C ASP A 444 0.47 13.74 -29.24
N LEU A 445 0.02 13.67 -30.50
CA LEU A 445 0.85 13.99 -31.65
C LEU A 445 0.86 15.49 -31.98
N ASP A 446 -0.18 16.23 -31.60
CA ASP A 446 -0.31 17.66 -31.88
C ASP A 446 0.18 18.56 -30.72
N ASN A 447 0.53 17.96 -29.58
CA ASN A 447 1.06 18.57 -28.36
C ASN A 447 0.09 19.58 -27.74
N ASN A 448 -1.22 19.29 -27.75
CA ASN A 448 -2.23 20.13 -27.13
C ASN A 448 -2.60 19.70 -25.69
N GLY A 449 -2.01 18.60 -25.23
CA GLY A 449 -2.17 17.97 -23.92
C GLY A 449 -3.28 16.91 -23.85
N PHE A 450 -3.91 16.55 -24.96
CA PHE A 450 -4.91 15.49 -25.05
C PHE A 450 -4.43 14.40 -26.01
N PHE A 451 -4.67 13.14 -25.68
CA PHE A 451 -4.39 12.05 -26.61
C PHE A 451 -5.28 12.14 -27.86
N ASP A 452 -4.65 12.11 -29.03
CA ASP A 452 -5.30 12.19 -30.35
C ASP A 452 -4.94 11.01 -31.27
N HIS A 453 -4.04 10.13 -30.82
CA HIS A 453 -3.58 8.95 -31.54
C HIS A 453 -3.65 7.70 -30.65
N ILE A 454 -4.33 6.67 -31.14
CA ILE A 454 -4.53 5.41 -30.41
C ILE A 454 -4.14 4.22 -31.29
N GLU A 455 -3.30 3.34 -30.74
CA GLU A 455 -2.85 2.12 -31.42
C GLU A 455 -3.22 0.88 -30.60
N TYR A 456 -3.58 -0.20 -31.29
CA TYR A 456 -3.97 -1.46 -30.67
C TYR A 456 -3.15 -2.61 -31.23
N ASP A 457 -2.55 -3.39 -30.33
CA ASP A 457 -2.08 -4.76 -30.53
C ASP A 457 -3.01 -5.68 -29.73
N LEU A 458 -4.04 -6.21 -30.38
CA LEU A 458 -5.06 -7.01 -29.70
C LEU A 458 -4.70 -8.48 -29.62
N ASP A 459 -3.86 -8.96 -30.53
CA ASP A 459 -3.45 -10.35 -30.51
C ASP A 459 -2.26 -10.57 -29.56
N GLY A 460 -1.45 -9.53 -29.31
CA GLY A 460 -0.30 -9.44 -28.41
C GLY A 460 1.05 -9.78 -29.03
N ASP A 461 1.17 -9.73 -30.36
CA ASP A 461 2.40 -10.07 -31.09
C ASP A 461 3.38 -8.89 -31.23
N SER A 462 3.06 -7.77 -30.57
CA SER A 462 3.79 -6.49 -30.61
C SER A 462 3.71 -5.75 -31.95
N ILE A 463 2.74 -6.10 -32.81
CA ILE A 463 2.45 -5.40 -34.06
C ILE A 463 1.09 -4.71 -33.92
N MET A 464 1.04 -3.40 -34.13
CA MET A 464 -0.21 -2.65 -34.06
C MET A 464 -1.10 -2.99 -35.26
N GLU A 465 -2.25 -3.62 -35.05
CA GLU A 465 -3.18 -3.97 -36.14
C GLU A 465 -4.19 -2.85 -36.41
N THR A 466 -4.47 -2.01 -35.41
CA THR A 466 -5.39 -0.88 -35.54
C THR A 466 -4.67 0.40 -35.11
N VAL A 467 -4.70 1.42 -35.97
CA VAL A 467 -4.18 2.76 -35.70
C VAL A 467 -5.29 3.76 -35.96
N ILE A 468 -5.52 4.65 -35.00
CA ILE A 468 -6.62 5.61 -35.02
C ILE A 468 -6.04 7.00 -34.80
N ASP A 469 -6.25 7.87 -35.78
CA ASP A 469 -5.86 9.26 -35.75
C ASP A 469 -7.11 10.14 -35.75
N PHE A 470 -7.29 10.95 -34.71
CA PHE A 470 -8.49 11.77 -34.55
C PHE A 470 -8.58 12.88 -35.59
N LYS A 471 -7.44 13.43 -36.03
CA LYS A 471 -7.39 14.44 -37.08
C LYS A 471 -7.85 13.88 -38.43
N GLU A 472 -7.48 12.64 -38.77
CA GLU A 472 -7.98 11.95 -39.96
C GLU A 472 -9.49 11.65 -39.89
N LEU A 473 -9.98 11.34 -38.69
CA LEU A 473 -11.40 11.13 -38.44
C LEU A 473 -12.20 12.44 -38.27
N GLY A 474 -11.54 13.60 -38.14
CA GLY A 474 -12.18 14.88 -37.89
C GLY A 474 -12.85 14.96 -36.51
N ILE A 475 -12.26 14.30 -35.51
CA ILE A 475 -12.70 14.30 -34.12
C ILE A 475 -11.93 15.40 -33.36
N ASP A 476 -12.64 16.13 -32.51
CA ASP A 476 -12.06 17.06 -31.55
C ASP A 476 -11.81 16.32 -30.23
N ASP A 477 -10.53 16.17 -29.91
CA ASP A 477 -9.93 15.50 -28.76
C ASP A 477 -10.09 16.29 -27.45
N LYS A 478 -10.24 17.62 -27.56
CA LYS A 478 -10.30 18.51 -26.40
C LYS A 478 -11.47 18.22 -25.48
N CYS A 479 -11.14 18.04 -24.20
CA CYS A 479 -12.08 17.73 -23.14
C CYS A 479 -12.10 18.83 -22.07
N GLU A 480 -13.15 18.79 -21.23
CA GLU A 480 -13.21 19.63 -20.03
C GLU A 480 -12.11 19.19 -19.06
N LEU A 481 -11.30 20.14 -18.60
CA LEU A 481 -10.23 19.88 -17.64
C LEU A 481 -10.77 19.82 -16.21
N ILE A 482 -10.22 18.89 -15.45
CA ILE A 482 -10.52 18.64 -14.05
C ILE A 482 -9.30 19.06 -13.23
N ASP A 483 -9.50 20.08 -12.40
CA ASP A 483 -8.48 20.58 -11.48
C ASP A 483 -8.64 19.90 -10.12
N VAL A 484 -7.86 18.84 -9.91
CA VAL A 484 -7.91 18.04 -8.67
C VAL A 484 -7.29 18.77 -7.48
N SER A 485 -6.55 19.87 -7.67
CA SER A 485 -5.93 20.61 -6.56
C SER A 485 -6.94 21.14 -5.53
N LYS A 486 -8.22 21.21 -5.89
CA LYS A 486 -9.33 21.67 -5.05
C LYS A 486 -10.30 20.56 -4.65
N PHE A 487 -10.00 19.32 -5.01
CA PHE A 487 -10.89 18.20 -4.75
C PHE A 487 -10.86 17.84 -3.28
N THR A 488 -12.05 17.55 -2.75
CA THR A 488 -12.25 16.69 -1.59
C THR A 488 -12.50 15.26 -2.07
N TYR A 489 -12.45 14.28 -1.16
CA TYR A 489 -12.80 12.90 -1.49
C TYR A 489 -14.18 12.76 -2.15
N LYS A 490 -15.16 13.56 -1.71
CA LYS A 490 -16.50 13.60 -2.31
C LYS A 490 -16.50 14.04 -3.78
N ASP A 491 -15.56 14.90 -4.17
CA ASP A 491 -15.43 15.34 -5.57
C ASP A 491 -14.85 14.21 -6.44
N PHE A 492 -13.93 13.42 -5.89
CA PHE A 492 -13.43 12.20 -6.54
C PHE A 492 -14.55 11.18 -6.78
N THR A 493 -15.33 10.83 -5.75
CA THR A 493 -16.43 9.87 -5.89
C THR A 493 -17.55 10.38 -6.82
N ALA A 494 -17.81 11.70 -6.83
CA ALA A 494 -18.74 12.31 -7.79
C ALA A 494 -18.22 12.24 -9.23
N MET A 495 -16.92 12.45 -9.45
CA MET A 495 -16.27 12.30 -10.75
C MET A 495 -16.34 10.84 -11.24
N ALA A 496 -16.03 9.88 -10.36
CA ALA A 496 -16.11 8.45 -10.64
C ALA A 496 -17.50 8.03 -11.11
N LYS A 497 -18.53 8.47 -10.36
CA LYS A 497 -19.91 8.24 -10.73
C LYS A 497 -20.25 8.83 -12.11
N ARG A 498 -19.83 10.07 -12.40
CA ARG A 498 -20.04 10.71 -13.71
C ARG A 498 -19.37 9.91 -14.83
N MET A 499 -18.14 9.45 -14.60
CA MET A 499 -17.37 8.63 -15.54
C MET A 499 -18.10 7.31 -15.84
N SER A 500 -18.39 6.52 -14.81
CA SER A 500 -19.01 5.20 -14.94
C SER A 500 -20.42 5.26 -15.51
N GLU A 501 -21.25 6.23 -15.09
CA GLU A 501 -22.59 6.43 -15.67
C GLU A 501 -22.51 6.87 -17.14
N GLY A 502 -21.52 7.70 -17.49
CA GLY A 502 -21.28 8.13 -18.87
C GLY A 502 -20.86 6.99 -19.80
N ILE A 503 -19.93 6.14 -19.34
CA ILE A 503 -19.54 4.92 -20.05
C ILE A 503 -20.74 3.98 -20.21
N TRP A 504 -21.49 3.72 -19.14
CA TRP A 504 -22.66 2.85 -19.19
C TRP A 504 -23.76 3.35 -20.13
N LYS A 505 -24.01 4.67 -20.12
CA LYS A 505 -24.98 5.28 -21.04
C LYS A 505 -24.59 5.05 -22.50
N ARG A 506 -23.31 5.25 -22.85
CA ARG A 506 -22.83 5.00 -24.23
C ARG A 506 -22.88 3.51 -24.58
N ALA A 507 -22.63 2.62 -23.64
CA ALA A 507 -22.81 1.17 -23.83
C ALA A 507 -24.24 0.80 -24.21
N ASN A 508 -25.24 1.38 -23.54
CA ASN A 508 -26.63 1.18 -23.90
C ASN A 508 -26.97 1.74 -25.28
N GLN A 509 -26.38 2.88 -25.68
CA GLN A 509 -26.55 3.40 -27.04
C GLN A 509 -25.92 2.48 -28.09
N ALA A 510 -24.71 1.97 -27.84
CA ALA A 510 -24.04 0.99 -28.70
C ALA A 510 -24.90 -0.27 -28.89
N VAL A 511 -25.55 -0.75 -27.83
CA VAL A 511 -26.50 -1.88 -27.88
C VAL A 511 -27.67 -1.60 -28.83
N GLU A 512 -28.29 -0.42 -28.74
CA GLU A 512 -29.40 -0.08 -29.64
C GLU A 512 -28.94 0.06 -31.10
N VAL A 513 -27.80 0.71 -31.32
CA VAL A 513 -27.21 0.83 -32.66
C VAL A 513 -26.88 -0.54 -33.25
N ALA A 514 -26.23 -1.42 -32.48
CA ALA A 514 -25.89 -2.77 -32.92
C ALA A 514 -27.14 -3.56 -33.36
N ARG A 515 -28.25 -3.45 -32.61
CA ARG A 515 -29.54 -4.06 -33.00
C ARG A 515 -30.07 -3.53 -34.32
N GLN A 516 -29.95 -2.23 -34.58
CA GLN A 516 -30.37 -1.64 -35.86
C GLN A 516 -29.58 -2.22 -37.05
N TYR A 517 -28.34 -2.65 -36.83
CA TYR A 517 -27.50 -3.32 -37.82
C TYR A 517 -27.61 -4.86 -37.81
N GLY A 518 -28.50 -5.43 -36.99
CA GLY A 518 -28.76 -6.87 -36.95
C GLY A 518 -27.74 -7.67 -36.14
N ILE A 519 -26.88 -7.01 -35.37
CA ILE A 519 -26.00 -7.65 -34.39
C ILE A 519 -26.85 -7.98 -33.16
N ASN A 520 -26.72 -9.20 -32.64
CA ASN A 520 -27.45 -9.63 -31.46
C ASN A 520 -26.61 -9.36 -30.19
N PRO A 521 -26.91 -8.31 -29.41
CA PRO A 521 -26.14 -7.98 -28.21
C PRO A 521 -26.27 -9.03 -27.09
N LEU A 522 -27.23 -9.96 -27.17
CA LEU A 522 -27.40 -11.01 -26.15
C LEU A 522 -26.21 -11.99 -26.06
N TRP A 523 -25.31 -12.02 -27.05
CA TRP A 523 -24.01 -12.70 -26.92
C TRP A 523 -23.16 -12.12 -25.77
N TYR A 524 -23.38 -10.86 -25.43
CA TYR A 524 -22.71 -10.13 -24.36
C TYR A 524 -23.60 -9.93 -23.12
N ALA A 525 -24.60 -10.81 -22.91
CA ALA A 525 -25.58 -10.66 -21.84
C ALA A 525 -24.96 -10.47 -20.43
N LYS A 526 -23.78 -11.07 -20.18
CA LYS A 526 -23.03 -10.86 -18.92
C LYS A 526 -22.60 -9.40 -18.72
N TRP A 527 -22.10 -8.74 -19.76
CA TRP A 527 -21.70 -7.32 -19.71
C TRP A 527 -22.88 -6.35 -19.81
N MET A 528 -24.03 -6.82 -20.29
CA MET A 528 -25.27 -6.04 -20.26
C MET A 528 -25.89 -5.92 -18.86
N GLN A 529 -25.34 -6.59 -17.85
CA GLN A 529 -25.75 -6.45 -16.45
C GLN A 529 -24.69 -5.67 -15.69
N ALA A 530 -25.04 -4.52 -15.09
CA ALA A 530 -24.15 -3.74 -14.23
C ALA A 530 -24.97 -3.06 -13.12
N SER A 531 -24.53 -3.22 -11.88
CA SER A 531 -25.24 -2.80 -10.67
C SER A 531 -24.43 -1.77 -9.87
N THR A 532 -23.11 -1.94 -9.77
CA THR A 532 -22.20 -1.02 -9.05
C THR A 532 -21.61 0.05 -9.97
N ILE A 533 -20.88 1.02 -9.39
CA ILE A 533 -20.15 2.04 -10.14
C ILE A 533 -19.02 1.38 -10.95
N ARG A 534 -18.18 0.58 -10.29
CA ARG A 534 -17.16 -0.26 -10.94
C ARG A 534 -17.69 -1.16 -12.06
N GLU A 535 -18.80 -1.88 -11.85
CA GLU A 535 -19.38 -2.73 -12.90
C GLU A 535 -19.83 -1.91 -14.13
N LYS A 536 -20.37 -0.70 -13.93
CA LYS A 536 -20.78 0.20 -15.01
C LYS A 536 -19.59 0.72 -15.81
N TYR A 537 -18.48 1.02 -15.13
CA TYR A 537 -17.20 1.38 -15.75
C TYR A 537 -16.68 0.23 -16.62
N ASN A 538 -16.35 -0.90 -15.98
CA ASN A 538 -15.64 -2.00 -16.62
C ASN A 538 -16.49 -2.68 -17.71
N ARG A 539 -17.71 -3.11 -17.36
CA ARG A 539 -18.59 -3.81 -18.32
C ARG A 539 -19.09 -2.87 -19.40
N GLY A 540 -19.30 -1.59 -19.07
CA GLY A 540 -19.70 -0.58 -20.04
C GLY A 540 -18.63 -0.33 -21.10
N TYR A 541 -17.34 -0.28 -20.72
CA TYR A 541 -16.24 -0.19 -21.68
C TYR A 541 -16.20 -1.41 -22.60
N TRP A 542 -16.11 -2.62 -22.02
CA TRP A 542 -15.99 -3.85 -22.81
C TRP A 542 -17.20 -4.11 -23.71
N LEU A 543 -18.42 -3.88 -23.23
CA LEU A 543 -19.62 -4.04 -24.04
C LEU A 543 -19.57 -3.15 -25.29
N GLN A 544 -19.13 -1.90 -25.15
CA GLN A 544 -18.97 -1.00 -26.30
C GLN A 544 -17.90 -1.49 -27.26
N PHE A 545 -16.73 -1.87 -26.74
CA PHE A 545 -15.60 -2.31 -27.56
C PHE A 545 -15.96 -3.55 -28.41
N TYR A 546 -16.63 -4.54 -27.82
CA TYR A 546 -17.03 -5.75 -28.54
C TYR A 546 -18.11 -5.48 -29.59
N LEU A 547 -19.10 -4.64 -29.27
CA LEU A 547 -20.12 -4.25 -30.24
C LEU A 547 -19.53 -3.43 -31.39
N TYR A 548 -18.57 -2.56 -31.09
CA TYR A 548 -17.77 -1.85 -32.08
C TYR A 548 -17.05 -2.83 -33.02
N LYS A 549 -16.33 -3.82 -32.48
CA LYS A 549 -15.61 -4.83 -33.28
C LYS A 549 -16.54 -5.71 -34.12
N ASP A 550 -17.73 -6.07 -33.61
CA ASP A 550 -18.72 -6.80 -34.40
C ASP A 550 -19.27 -5.96 -35.57
N MET A 551 -19.54 -4.67 -35.34
CA MET A 551 -19.96 -3.74 -36.39
C MET A 551 -18.85 -3.48 -37.41
N GLU A 552 -17.60 -3.35 -36.95
CA GLU A 552 -16.41 -3.22 -37.80
C GLU A 552 -16.32 -4.43 -38.74
N ASN A 553 -16.41 -5.64 -38.19
CA ASN A 553 -16.39 -6.87 -38.98
C ASN A 553 -17.55 -6.94 -39.99
N LEU A 554 -18.74 -6.51 -39.59
CA LEU A 554 -19.92 -6.46 -40.47
C LEU A 554 -19.68 -5.55 -41.68
N PHE A 555 -19.21 -4.31 -41.46
CA PHE A 555 -19.00 -3.35 -42.54
C PHE A 555 -17.82 -3.73 -43.44
N ILE A 556 -16.77 -4.33 -42.89
CA ILE A 556 -15.68 -4.91 -43.68
C ILE A 556 -16.20 -6.00 -44.63
N ARG A 557 -17.03 -6.93 -44.13
CA ARG A 557 -17.63 -7.99 -44.98
C ARG A 557 -18.55 -7.45 -46.06
N GLN A 558 -19.19 -6.31 -45.81
CA GLN A 558 -20.04 -5.62 -46.77
C GLN A 558 -19.24 -4.76 -47.77
N GLY A 559 -17.96 -4.51 -47.51
CA GLY A 559 -17.14 -3.58 -48.28
C GLY A 559 -17.58 -2.12 -48.14
N ASP A 560 -18.24 -1.77 -47.03
CA ASP A 560 -18.81 -0.43 -46.81
C ASP A 560 -17.82 0.46 -46.05
N ALA A 561 -16.87 1.02 -46.79
CA ALA A 561 -15.83 1.89 -46.24
C ALA A 561 -16.39 3.18 -45.60
N ASP A 562 -17.50 3.71 -46.12
CA ASP A 562 -18.14 4.90 -45.57
C ASP A 562 -18.77 4.61 -44.20
N LYS A 563 -19.43 3.45 -44.06
CA LYS A 563 -19.95 3.00 -42.76
C LYS A 563 -18.85 2.69 -41.77
N LEU A 564 -17.74 2.10 -42.22
CA LEU A 564 -16.59 1.87 -41.36
C LEU A 564 -16.02 3.19 -40.82
N ARG A 565 -15.87 4.20 -41.68
CA ARG A 565 -15.44 5.54 -41.24
C ARG A 565 -16.43 6.17 -40.24
N GLN A 566 -17.74 6.08 -40.50
CA GLN A 566 -18.78 6.56 -39.58
C GLN A 566 -18.75 5.82 -38.25
N LEU A 567 -18.45 4.52 -38.25
CA LEU A 567 -18.36 3.71 -37.04
C LEU A 567 -17.17 4.17 -36.18
N ASN A 568 -16.00 4.36 -36.79
CA ASN A 568 -14.82 4.86 -36.09
C ASN A 568 -15.09 6.26 -35.52
N GLN A 569 -15.70 7.15 -36.32
CA GLN A 569 -16.13 8.46 -35.83
C GLN A 569 -17.09 8.34 -34.64
N ALA A 570 -18.11 7.47 -34.72
CA ALA A 570 -19.09 7.28 -33.67
C ALA A 570 -18.46 6.76 -32.36
N TYR A 571 -17.59 5.76 -32.45
CA TYR A 571 -16.94 5.15 -31.29
C TYR A 571 -15.96 6.12 -30.63
N TYR A 572 -14.98 6.64 -31.38
CA TYR A 572 -13.91 7.48 -30.82
C TYR A 572 -14.34 8.93 -30.50
N SER A 573 -15.51 9.38 -30.97
CA SER A 573 -16.11 10.63 -30.45
C SER A 573 -17.06 10.40 -29.28
N GLY A 574 -17.41 9.14 -28.98
CA GLY A 574 -18.45 8.78 -28.03
C GLY A 574 -19.88 9.11 -28.49
N ASP A 575 -20.08 9.51 -29.76
CA ASP A 575 -21.38 9.86 -30.34
C ASP A 575 -21.91 8.77 -31.29
N TRP A 576 -22.61 7.81 -30.69
CA TRP A 576 -23.29 6.74 -31.42
C TRP A 576 -24.39 7.22 -32.38
N SER A 577 -24.86 8.46 -32.28
CA SER A 577 -25.90 9.01 -33.18
C SER A 577 -25.39 9.21 -34.61
N ILE A 578 -24.07 9.30 -34.80
CA ILE A 578 -23.42 9.44 -36.12
C ILE A 578 -23.77 8.26 -37.05
N ILE A 579 -23.83 7.06 -36.48
CA ILE A 579 -24.09 5.82 -37.24
C ILE A 579 -25.50 5.27 -37.04
N GLU A 580 -26.30 5.86 -36.16
CA GLU A 580 -27.66 5.43 -35.91
C GLU A 580 -28.52 5.50 -37.19
N LYS A 581 -29.30 4.44 -37.47
CA LYS A 581 -30.29 4.45 -38.55
C LYS A 581 -31.43 5.36 -38.14
N LYS A 582 -31.50 6.54 -38.76
CA LYS A 582 -32.66 7.44 -38.64
C LYS A 582 -33.94 6.66 -38.96
N THR A 583 -34.74 6.37 -37.94
CA THR A 583 -36.07 5.80 -38.14
C THR A 583 -36.88 6.86 -38.88
N LYS A 584 -37.28 6.57 -40.13
CA LYS A 584 -38.35 7.35 -40.76
C LYS A 584 -39.57 7.18 -39.87
N ARG A 585 -39.89 8.19 -39.05
CA ARG A 585 -41.23 8.32 -38.48
C ARG A 585 -42.18 8.35 -39.68
N SER A 586 -42.87 7.25 -39.90
CA SER A 586 -44.05 7.23 -40.76
C SER A 586 -45.03 8.24 -40.17
N SER A 587 -45.21 9.34 -40.91
CA SER A 587 -46.21 10.37 -40.67
C SER A 587 -47.61 9.80 -40.55
#